data_AF-A0A075G8E2-F1
#
_entry.id   AF-A0A075G8E2-F1
#
_cell.length_a   1.000
_cell.length_b   1.000
_cell.length_c   1.000
_cell.angle_alpha   90.00
_cell.angle_beta   90.00
_cell.angle_gamma   90.00
#
_symmetry.space_group_name_H-M   'P 1'
#
loop_
_entity.id
_entity.type
_entity.pdbx_description
1 polymer ?
#
loop_
_entity_poly.entity_id
_entity_poly.type
_entity_poly.pdbx_seq_one_letter_code
_entity_poly.pdbx_strand_id
1 'polypeptide(L)'
;MSNNDACMIGMPVKDMYGAPMGKVLGTSTDIDGSIQTVGINCGSEGLRQIPYEQFVAKSEAVIFIPKWRLDSQRLLKEKELTVRRLTALMEIVSDNDTMKSDAELIHEKNRTKLMTLQNTEEEINSELEQRVAEINAQMKAVKVLLFDAKVQYKSNEISQETFNHVQTETDEMLQHMNYEKDEISKVKSRLTNLSIEDVLTTGPALHPIQDSAVTYLTNPDKDESVESRLPEPPSTEFSPSEQIHNPPMTIPEQDSPKDEASVQEEKFSESAWLKRMNQD
;
A
#
# COMPACT_ATOMS: atom_id res chain seq x y z
N MET A 1 26.45 2.39 -1.39
CA MET A 1 26.07 1.50 -2.51
C MET A 1 26.07 0.07 -1.99
N SER A 2 24.89 -0.51 -1.78
CA SER A 2 24.80 -1.95 -1.49
C SER A 2 25.17 -2.72 -2.76
N ASN A 3 25.98 -3.79 -2.66
CA ASN A 3 26.43 -4.58 -3.80
C ASN A 3 25.29 -5.15 -4.69
N ASN A 4 24.05 -5.17 -4.21
CA ASN A 4 22.88 -5.61 -4.98
C ASN A 4 22.41 -4.60 -6.03
N ASP A 5 22.65 -3.30 -5.84
CA ASP A 5 22.03 -2.27 -6.70
C ASP A 5 22.76 -2.11 -8.04
N ALA A 6 24.06 -2.39 -8.08
CA ALA A 6 24.85 -2.47 -9.33
C ALA A 6 24.55 -3.77 -10.12
N CYS A 7 23.89 -4.76 -9.50
CA CYS A 7 23.59 -6.06 -10.11
C CYS A 7 22.40 -6.00 -11.09
N MET A 8 21.60 -4.93 -11.06
CA MET A 8 20.37 -4.84 -11.86
C MET A 8 20.59 -4.43 -13.33
N ILE A 9 21.73 -3.81 -13.65
CA ILE A 9 22.00 -3.33 -15.00
C ILE A 9 22.12 -4.52 -15.95
N GLY A 10 21.39 -4.45 -17.06
CA GLY A 10 21.33 -5.53 -18.03
C GLY A 10 20.42 -6.70 -17.64
N MET A 11 19.72 -6.64 -16.51
CA MET A 11 18.70 -7.64 -16.21
C MET A 11 17.46 -7.45 -17.11
N PRO A 12 16.77 -8.53 -17.50
CA PRO A 12 15.48 -8.42 -18.16
C PRO A 12 14.46 -7.83 -17.18
N VAL A 13 13.62 -6.95 -17.69
CA VAL A 13 12.49 -6.39 -16.95
C VAL A 13 11.23 -7.15 -17.35
N LYS A 14 10.51 -7.64 -16.36
CA LYS A 14 9.18 -8.23 -16.53
C LYS A 14 8.17 -7.42 -15.74
N ASP A 15 6.94 -7.36 -16.20
CA ASP A 15 5.85 -6.90 -15.34
C ASP A 15 5.58 -7.93 -14.22
N MET A 16 4.66 -7.57 -13.34
CA MET A 16 4.23 -8.41 -12.22
C MET A 16 3.48 -9.69 -12.64
N TYR A 17 3.07 -9.83 -13.89
CA TYR A 17 2.44 -11.01 -14.46
C TYR A 17 3.43 -11.89 -15.25
N GLY A 18 4.67 -11.42 -15.41
CA GLY A 18 5.75 -12.12 -16.09
C GLY A 18 5.96 -11.71 -17.55
N ALA A 19 5.17 -10.77 -18.08
CA ALA A 19 5.31 -10.30 -19.45
C ALA A 19 6.59 -9.46 -19.61
N PRO A 20 7.36 -9.65 -20.69
CA PRO A 20 8.61 -8.94 -20.90
C PRO A 20 8.34 -7.46 -21.21
N MET A 21 9.06 -6.56 -20.52
CA MET A 21 8.98 -5.11 -20.73
C MET A 21 10.25 -4.51 -21.36
N GLY A 22 11.36 -5.25 -21.33
CA GLY A 22 12.62 -4.79 -21.88
C GLY A 22 13.83 -5.22 -21.05
N LYS A 23 14.87 -4.38 -21.05
CA LYS A 23 16.12 -4.62 -20.32
C LYS A 23 16.58 -3.36 -19.62
N VAL A 24 17.09 -3.47 -18.39
CA VAL A 24 17.66 -2.33 -17.67
C VAL A 24 18.91 -1.82 -18.40
N LEU A 25 18.94 -0.53 -18.72
CA LEU A 25 20.07 0.16 -19.34
C LEU A 25 20.98 0.84 -18.32
N GLY A 26 20.41 1.38 -17.25
CA GLY A 26 21.15 2.12 -16.24
C GLY A 26 20.23 2.76 -15.21
N THR A 27 20.83 3.47 -14.25
CA THR A 27 20.15 4.11 -13.13
C THR A 27 20.54 5.59 -13.05
N SER A 28 19.59 6.45 -12.73
CA SER A 28 19.85 7.84 -12.34
C SER A 28 19.87 7.93 -10.81
N THR A 29 20.88 8.56 -10.25
CA THR A 29 21.05 8.70 -8.80
C THR A 29 20.97 10.15 -8.35
N ASP A 30 20.54 10.37 -7.11
CA ASP A 30 20.63 11.67 -6.44
C ASP A 30 22.06 11.94 -5.93
N ILE A 31 22.29 13.15 -5.42
CA ILE A 31 23.57 13.63 -4.86
C ILE A 31 24.03 12.75 -3.68
N ASP A 32 23.10 12.18 -2.93
CA ASP A 32 23.39 11.25 -1.83
C ASP A 32 23.74 9.82 -2.29
N GLY A 33 23.68 9.56 -3.60
CA GLY A 33 23.96 8.28 -4.21
C GLY A 33 22.79 7.28 -4.20
N SER A 34 21.59 7.69 -3.75
CA SER A 34 20.37 6.88 -3.85
C SER A 34 19.85 6.82 -5.29
N ILE A 35 19.30 5.68 -5.72
CA ILE A 35 18.73 5.55 -7.06
C ILE A 35 17.36 6.22 -7.08
N GLN A 36 17.19 7.20 -7.98
CA GLN A 36 15.89 7.84 -8.23
C GLN A 36 15.10 7.09 -9.30
N THR A 37 15.72 6.81 -10.44
CA THR A 37 15.04 6.20 -11.59
C THR A 37 15.90 5.11 -12.24
N VAL A 38 15.21 4.17 -12.89
CA VAL A 38 15.79 3.10 -13.70
C VAL A 38 15.39 3.34 -15.15
N GLY A 39 16.38 3.36 -16.03
CA GLY A 39 16.18 3.43 -17.48
C GLY A 39 16.02 2.03 -18.08
N ILE A 40 14.92 1.80 -18.81
CA ILE A 40 14.62 0.54 -19.49
C ILE A 40 14.68 0.76 -21.01
N ASN A 41 15.35 -0.14 -21.72
CA ASN A 41 15.23 -0.26 -23.17
C ASN A 41 13.96 -1.05 -23.51
N CYS A 42 12.96 -0.36 -24.05
CA CYS A 42 11.69 -0.95 -24.50
C CYS A 42 11.68 -1.21 -26.03
N GLY A 43 12.85 -1.34 -26.66
CA GLY A 43 12.96 -1.61 -28.09
C GLY A 43 12.51 -0.43 -28.94
N SER A 44 11.45 -0.61 -29.75
CA SER A 44 10.90 0.43 -30.61
C SER A 44 10.25 1.58 -29.85
N GLU A 45 9.82 1.36 -28.60
CA GLU A 45 9.32 2.44 -27.72
C GLU A 45 10.46 3.30 -27.13
N GLY A 46 11.72 2.92 -27.36
CA GLY A 46 12.89 3.66 -26.91
C GLY A 46 13.18 3.52 -25.40
N LEU A 47 13.79 4.55 -24.83
CA LEU A 47 14.17 4.60 -23.41
C LEU A 47 12.98 5.05 -22.56
N ARG A 48 12.60 4.24 -21.57
CA ARG A 48 11.64 4.60 -20.54
C ARG A 48 12.35 4.78 -19.20
N GLN A 49 12.22 5.94 -18.56
CA GLN A 49 12.72 6.16 -17.21
C GLN A 49 11.57 6.02 -16.20
N ILE A 50 11.72 5.10 -15.25
CA ILE A 50 10.70 4.78 -14.25
C ILE A 50 11.30 4.96 -12.85
N PRO A 51 10.57 5.51 -11.86
CA PRO A 51 10.99 5.56 -10.46
C PRO A 51 11.47 4.22 -9.91
N TYR A 52 12.55 4.24 -9.12
CA TYR A 52 13.13 3.02 -8.54
C TYR A 52 12.15 2.25 -7.64
N GLU A 53 11.25 2.96 -6.95
CA GLU A 53 10.23 2.36 -6.08
C GLU A 53 9.27 1.40 -6.82
N GLN A 54 9.19 1.50 -8.15
CA GLN A 54 8.39 0.62 -9.00
C GLN A 54 9.12 -0.65 -9.41
N PHE A 55 10.28 -0.96 -8.84
CA PHE A 55 11.04 -2.15 -9.16
C PHE A 55 11.34 -3.02 -7.96
N VAL A 56 11.30 -4.33 -8.20
CA VAL A 56 11.80 -5.34 -7.27
C VAL A 56 12.80 -6.21 -8.02
N ALA A 57 14.08 -6.09 -7.66
CA ALA A 57 15.13 -6.95 -8.19
C ALA A 57 14.98 -8.37 -7.63
N LYS A 58 14.84 -9.36 -8.51
CA LYS A 58 14.94 -10.79 -8.19
C LYS A 58 16.22 -11.36 -8.82
N SER A 59 16.58 -12.60 -8.51
CA SER A 59 17.84 -13.21 -8.97
C SER A 59 17.99 -13.26 -10.50
N GLU A 60 16.88 -13.37 -11.25
CA GLU A 60 16.91 -13.57 -12.72
C GLU A 60 16.28 -12.42 -13.53
N ALA A 61 15.45 -11.59 -12.90
CA ALA A 61 14.74 -10.51 -13.57
C ALA A 61 14.41 -9.38 -12.58
N VAL A 62 14.22 -8.18 -13.12
CA VAL A 62 13.67 -7.04 -12.39
C VAL A 62 12.16 -6.99 -12.64
N ILE A 63 11.37 -7.01 -11.57
CA ILE A 63 9.91 -6.99 -11.67
C ILE A 63 9.42 -5.56 -11.55
N PHE A 64 8.71 -5.09 -12.56
CA PHE A 64 8.01 -3.80 -12.58
C PHE A 64 6.67 -3.90 -11.85
N ILE A 65 6.44 -2.93 -10.97
CA ILE A 65 5.19 -2.74 -10.23
C ILE A 65 4.52 -1.44 -10.71
N PRO A 66 3.28 -1.52 -11.24
CA PRO A 66 2.54 -0.33 -11.63
C PRO A 66 2.32 0.65 -10.48
N LYS A 67 2.36 1.95 -10.79
CA LYS A 67 2.24 3.03 -9.80
C LYS A 67 0.93 2.96 -9.03
N TRP A 68 -0.20 2.80 -9.73
CA TRP A 68 -1.51 2.61 -9.12
C TRP A 68 -1.52 1.54 -8.03
N ARG A 69 -0.73 0.46 -8.17
CA ARG A 69 -0.66 -0.62 -7.18
C ARG A 69 0.04 -0.17 -5.91
N LEU A 70 1.18 0.51 -6.04
CA LEU A 70 1.93 1.05 -4.90
C LEU A 70 1.12 2.10 -4.17
N ASP A 71 0.54 3.04 -4.91
CA ASP A 71 -0.24 4.13 -4.33
C ASP A 71 -1.51 3.61 -3.65
N SER A 72 -2.21 2.64 -4.27
CA SER A 72 -3.35 1.99 -3.63
C SER A 72 -2.96 1.27 -2.33
N GLN A 73 -1.83 0.57 -2.31
CA GLN A 73 -1.36 -0.10 -1.10
C GLN A 73 -0.97 0.89 0.01
N ARG A 74 -0.30 1.99 -0.36
CA ARG A 74 0.05 3.07 0.57
C ARG A 74 -1.20 3.70 1.16
N LEU A 75 -2.16 4.06 0.30
CA LEU A 75 -3.45 4.62 0.69
C LEU A 75 -4.22 3.68 1.64
N LEU A 76 -4.34 2.40 1.30
CA LEU A 76 -5.05 1.42 2.14
C LEU A 76 -4.44 1.33 3.55
N LYS A 77 -3.10 1.29 3.65
CA LYS A 77 -2.39 1.28 4.95
C LYS A 77 -2.62 2.57 5.75
N GLU A 78 -2.55 3.72 5.09
CA GLU A 78 -2.75 5.01 5.74
C GLU A 78 -4.19 5.21 6.20
N LYS A 79 -5.19 4.80 5.40
CA LYS A 79 -6.60 4.81 5.78
C LYS A 79 -6.84 3.91 6.98
N GLU A 80 -6.37 2.67 6.95
CA GLU A 80 -6.56 1.71 8.04
C GLU A 80 -5.96 2.21 9.36
N LEU A 81 -4.74 2.76 9.32
CA LEU A 81 -4.11 3.32 10.51
C LEU A 81 -4.86 4.55 11.03
N THR A 82 -5.29 5.44 10.14
CA THR A 82 -6.03 6.65 10.53
C THR A 82 -7.36 6.29 11.18
N VAL A 83 -8.07 5.30 10.63
CA VAL A 83 -9.30 4.74 11.22
C VAL A 83 -9.03 4.15 12.60
N ARG A 84 -8.03 3.28 12.75
CA ARG A 84 -7.68 2.69 14.05
C ARG A 84 -7.34 3.75 15.10
N ARG A 85 -6.65 4.83 14.71
CA ARG A 85 -6.34 5.94 15.62
C ARG A 85 -7.58 6.73 16.03
N LEU A 86 -8.52 6.95 15.11
CA LEU A 86 -9.79 7.61 15.44
C LEU A 86 -10.63 6.75 16.39
N THR A 87 -10.72 5.43 16.14
CA THR A 87 -11.41 4.50 17.04
C THR A 87 -10.80 4.50 18.44
N ALA A 88 -9.47 4.38 18.55
CA ALA A 88 -8.80 4.43 19.86
C ALA A 88 -8.99 5.78 20.58
N LEU A 89 -9.04 6.88 19.82
CA LEU A 89 -9.31 8.20 20.38
C LEU A 89 -10.74 8.29 20.94
N MET A 90 -11.71 7.71 20.24
CA MET A 90 -13.09 7.61 20.70
C MET A 90 -13.19 6.76 21.98
N GLU A 91 -12.52 5.61 22.05
CA GLU A 91 -12.47 4.75 23.24
C GLU A 91 -11.85 5.45 24.46
N ILE A 92 -10.72 6.15 24.28
CA ILE A 92 -10.09 6.90 25.37
C ILE A 92 -11.02 7.99 25.92
N VAL A 93 -11.70 8.70 25.03
CA VAL A 93 -12.63 9.78 25.39
C VAL A 93 -13.88 9.23 26.09
N SER A 94 -14.39 8.06 25.69
CA SER A 94 -15.52 7.41 26.37
C SER A 94 -15.13 6.88 27.75
N ASP A 95 -13.91 6.36 27.91
CA ASP A 95 -13.44 5.78 29.17
C ASP A 95 -12.98 6.84 30.19
N ASN A 96 -12.52 8.01 29.73
CA ASN A 96 -12.02 9.07 30.59
C ASN A 96 -12.34 10.48 30.05
N ASP A 97 -13.33 11.11 30.68
CA ASP A 97 -13.81 12.46 30.34
C ASP A 97 -12.73 13.55 30.50
N THR A 98 -11.72 13.34 31.36
CA THR A 98 -10.71 14.37 31.64
C THR A 98 -9.78 14.66 30.45
N MET A 99 -9.70 13.75 29.47
CA MET A 99 -8.82 13.89 28.30
C MET A 99 -9.54 14.48 27.07
N LYS A 100 -10.81 14.90 27.18
CA LYS A 100 -11.60 15.40 26.04
C LYS A 100 -10.97 16.60 25.32
N SER A 101 -10.44 17.56 26.07
CA SER A 101 -9.80 18.75 25.48
C SER A 101 -8.49 18.39 24.77
N ASP A 102 -7.67 17.52 25.37
CA ASP A 102 -6.42 17.06 24.75
C ASP A 102 -6.67 16.18 23.51
N ALA A 103 -7.76 15.41 23.53
CA ALA A 103 -8.18 14.56 22.42
C ALA A 103 -8.62 15.36 21.18
N GLU A 104 -9.17 16.57 21.37
CA GLU A 104 -9.72 17.40 20.29
C GLU A 104 -8.67 17.81 19.26
N LEU A 105 -7.46 18.18 19.70
CA LEU A 105 -6.36 18.53 18.79
C LEU A 105 -5.95 17.32 17.93
N ILE A 106 -5.91 16.14 18.53
CA ILE A 106 -5.55 14.89 17.85
C ILE A 106 -6.66 14.48 16.88
N HIS A 107 -7.92 14.65 17.28
CA HIS A 107 -9.09 14.37 16.45
C HIS A 107 -9.07 15.23 15.18
N GLU A 108 -8.88 16.54 15.33
CA GLU A 108 -8.85 17.47 14.19
C GLU A 108 -7.69 17.18 13.23
N LYS A 109 -6.51 16.83 13.75
CA LYS A 109 -5.37 16.41 12.93
C LYS A 109 -5.67 15.14 12.12
N ASN A 110 -6.27 14.12 12.75
CA ASN A 110 -6.63 12.89 12.04
C ASN A 110 -7.76 13.12 11.04
N ARG A 111 -8.74 13.97 11.36
CA ARG A 111 -9.81 14.40 10.43
C ARG A 111 -9.25 15.10 9.20
N THR A 112 -8.31 16.03 9.37
CA THR A 112 -7.64 16.70 8.25
C THR A 112 -6.89 15.69 7.38
N LYS A 113 -6.14 14.77 8.00
CA LYS A 113 -5.46 13.68 7.27
C LYS A 113 -6.46 12.81 6.51
N LEU A 114 -7.61 12.50 7.10
CA LEU A 114 -8.67 11.72 6.47
C LEU A 114 -9.18 12.37 5.18
N MET A 115 -9.40 13.69 5.20
CA MET A 115 -9.82 14.44 4.02
C MET A 115 -8.75 14.42 2.92
N THR A 116 -7.46 14.53 3.28
CA THR A 116 -6.38 14.36 2.29
C THR A 116 -6.34 12.96 1.69
N LEU A 117 -6.62 11.92 2.48
CA LEU A 117 -6.67 10.53 2.00
C LEU A 117 -7.86 10.30 1.06
N GLN A 118 -9.00 10.97 1.29
CA GLN A 118 -10.15 10.93 0.39
C GLN A 118 -9.82 11.53 -0.98
N ASN A 119 -9.15 12.69 -1.02
CA ASN A 119 -8.72 13.28 -2.29
C ASN A 119 -7.77 12.35 -3.06
N THR A 120 -6.79 11.75 -2.36
CA THR A 120 -5.88 10.76 -2.96
C THR A 120 -6.62 9.50 -3.45
N GLU A 121 -7.68 9.07 -2.77
CA GLU A 121 -8.53 7.97 -3.20
C GLU A 121 -9.26 8.28 -4.51
N GLU A 122 -9.78 9.50 -4.67
CA GLU A 122 -10.42 9.95 -5.92
C GLU A 122 -9.42 9.94 -7.09
N GLU A 123 -8.21 10.45 -6.87
CA GLU A 123 -7.13 10.44 -7.86
C GLU A 123 -6.77 9.01 -8.29
N ILE A 124 -6.56 8.11 -7.32
CA ILE A 124 -6.25 6.71 -7.60
C ILE A 124 -7.42 6.02 -8.31
N ASN A 125 -8.66 6.26 -7.90
CA ASN A 125 -9.83 5.68 -8.56
C ASN A 125 -9.94 6.13 -10.02
N SER A 126 -9.64 7.40 -10.30
CA SER A 126 -9.59 7.93 -11.67
C SER A 126 -8.52 7.22 -12.51
N GLU A 127 -7.30 7.05 -11.97
CA GLU A 127 -6.22 6.31 -12.63
C GLU A 127 -6.62 4.85 -12.92
N LEU A 128 -7.23 4.16 -11.94
CA LEU A 128 -7.70 2.78 -12.08
C LEU A 128 -8.80 2.66 -13.15
N GLU A 129 -9.72 3.62 -13.23
CA GLU A 129 -10.78 3.64 -14.23
C GLU A 129 -10.23 3.86 -15.64
N GLN A 130 -9.30 4.80 -15.79
CA GLN A 130 -8.60 5.02 -17.05
C GLN A 130 -7.88 3.73 -17.48
N ARG A 131 -7.15 3.08 -16.57
CA ARG A 131 -6.41 1.86 -16.88
C ARG A 131 -7.34 0.72 -17.32
N VAL A 132 -8.48 0.55 -16.67
CA VAL A 132 -9.51 -0.43 -17.08
C VAL A 132 -10.06 -0.11 -18.47
N ALA A 133 -10.28 1.17 -18.80
CA ALA A 133 -10.73 1.57 -20.13
C ALA A 133 -9.70 1.23 -21.22
N GLU A 134 -8.41 1.50 -20.96
CA GLU A 134 -7.30 1.13 -21.85
C GLU A 134 -7.24 -0.38 -22.08
N ILE A 135 -7.29 -1.18 -21.00
CA ILE A 135 -7.30 -2.66 -21.09
C ILE A 135 -8.48 -3.13 -21.93
N ASN A 136 -9.70 -2.63 -21.67
CA ASN A 136 -10.88 -3.04 -22.44
C ASN A 136 -10.75 -2.69 -23.93
N ALA A 137 -10.15 -1.54 -24.27
CA ALA A 137 -9.88 -1.15 -25.65
C ALA A 137 -8.89 -2.10 -26.33
N GLN A 138 -7.80 -2.45 -25.64
CA GLN A 138 -6.81 -3.42 -26.12
C GLN A 138 -7.41 -4.82 -26.28
N MET A 139 -8.17 -5.31 -25.29
CA MET A 139 -8.88 -6.59 -25.36
C MET A 139 -9.81 -6.66 -26.58
N LYS A 140 -10.50 -5.56 -26.90
CA LYS A 140 -11.35 -5.48 -28.09
C LYS A 140 -10.53 -5.60 -29.38
N ALA A 141 -9.41 -4.88 -29.47
CA ALA A 141 -8.52 -4.95 -30.63
C ALA A 141 -7.97 -6.37 -30.85
N VAL A 142 -7.53 -7.02 -29.77
CA VAL A 142 -7.02 -8.40 -29.77
C VAL A 142 -8.10 -9.40 -30.23
N LYS A 143 -9.34 -9.25 -29.74
CA LYS A 143 -10.47 -10.10 -30.18
C LYS A 143 -10.83 -9.89 -31.66
N VAL A 144 -10.72 -8.66 -32.16
CA VAL A 144 -10.92 -8.38 -33.60
C VAL A 144 -9.83 -9.06 -34.43
N LEU A 145 -8.57 -9.02 -33.98
CA LEU A 145 -7.46 -9.69 -34.66
C LEU A 145 -7.65 -11.22 -34.69
N LEU A 146 -8.07 -11.84 -33.59
CA LEU A 146 -8.37 -13.27 -33.55
C LEU A 146 -9.52 -13.63 -34.51
N PHE A 147 -10.55 -12.78 -34.59
CA PHE A 147 -11.65 -12.99 -35.53
C PHE A 147 -11.18 -12.91 -36.98
N ASP A 148 -10.34 -11.92 -37.31
CA ASP A 148 -9.76 -11.78 -38.65
C ASP A 148 -8.89 -12.98 -39.02
N ALA A 149 -8.03 -13.45 -38.11
CA ALA A 149 -7.24 -14.68 -38.31
C ALA A 149 -8.15 -15.91 -38.54
N LYS A 150 -9.31 -15.97 -37.87
CA LYS A 150 -10.30 -17.03 -38.10
C LYS A 150 -10.92 -16.93 -39.49
N VAL A 151 -11.17 -15.72 -40.00
CA VAL A 151 -11.63 -15.50 -41.38
C VAL A 151 -10.56 -15.96 -42.35
N GLN A 152 -9.30 -15.53 -42.19
CA GLN A 152 -8.17 -15.93 -43.03
C GLN A 152 -7.98 -17.46 -43.06
N TYR A 153 -8.15 -18.13 -41.92
CA TYR A 153 -8.10 -19.59 -41.88
C TYR A 153 -9.25 -20.23 -42.68
N LYS A 154 -10.47 -19.70 -42.56
CA LYS A 154 -11.65 -20.22 -43.27
C LYS A 154 -11.65 -19.90 -44.77
N SER A 155 -10.99 -18.83 -45.20
CA SER A 155 -10.73 -18.52 -46.61
C SER A 155 -9.53 -19.28 -47.19
N ASN A 156 -8.84 -20.10 -46.38
CA ASN A 156 -7.62 -20.83 -46.74
C ASN A 156 -6.42 -19.91 -47.08
N GLU A 157 -6.39 -18.69 -46.53
CA GLU A 157 -5.24 -17.77 -46.65
C GLU A 157 -4.10 -18.15 -45.70
N ILE A 158 -4.44 -18.71 -44.53
CA ILE A 158 -3.48 -19.23 -43.55
C ILE A 158 -3.74 -20.70 -43.21
N SER A 159 -2.68 -21.39 -42.78
CA SER A 159 -2.77 -22.79 -42.35
C SER A 159 -3.46 -22.94 -40.99
N GLN A 160 -3.92 -24.15 -40.68
CA GLN A 160 -4.42 -24.49 -39.33
C GLN A 160 -3.36 -24.28 -38.25
N GLU A 161 -2.10 -24.60 -38.55
CA GLU A 161 -0.98 -24.43 -37.62
C GLU A 161 -0.76 -22.95 -37.28
N THR A 162 -0.75 -22.10 -38.31
CA THR A 162 -0.65 -20.65 -38.14
C THR A 162 -1.82 -20.08 -37.33
N PHE A 163 -3.05 -20.53 -37.62
CA PHE A 163 -4.22 -20.11 -36.85
C PHE A 163 -4.13 -20.53 -35.37
N ASN A 164 -3.70 -21.77 -35.09
CA ASN A 164 -3.53 -22.25 -33.73
C ASN A 164 -2.48 -21.44 -32.97
N HIS A 165 -1.40 -21.04 -33.64
CA HIS A 165 -0.38 -20.19 -33.04
C HIS A 165 -0.95 -18.81 -32.69
N VAL A 166 -1.65 -18.14 -33.62
CA VAL A 166 -2.33 -16.85 -33.35
C VAL A 166 -3.33 -16.98 -32.19
N GLN A 167 -4.07 -18.08 -32.14
CA GLN A 167 -5.01 -18.34 -31.06
C GLN A 167 -4.29 -18.45 -29.71
N THR A 168 -3.18 -19.18 -29.64
CA THR A 168 -2.39 -19.35 -28.41
C THR A 168 -1.86 -18.00 -27.90
N GLU A 169 -1.21 -17.23 -28.77
CA GLU A 169 -0.65 -15.91 -28.43
C GLU A 169 -1.74 -14.92 -27.97
N THR A 170 -2.91 -14.95 -28.63
CA THR A 170 -4.05 -14.11 -28.28
C THR A 170 -4.64 -14.51 -26.93
N ASP A 171 -4.79 -15.82 -26.67
CA ASP A 171 -5.36 -16.34 -25.42
C ASP A 171 -4.45 -15.97 -24.23
N GLU A 172 -3.13 -16.10 -24.36
CA GLU A 172 -2.16 -15.67 -23.34
C GLU A 172 -2.29 -14.17 -23.05
N MET A 173 -2.33 -13.34 -24.09
CA MET A 173 -2.48 -11.89 -23.94
C MET A 173 -3.80 -11.50 -23.25
N LEU A 174 -4.91 -12.18 -23.61
CA LEU A 174 -6.20 -11.97 -22.97
C LEU A 174 -6.22 -12.43 -21.51
N GLN A 175 -5.53 -13.51 -21.17
CA GLN A 175 -5.38 -13.95 -19.78
C GLN A 175 -4.67 -12.89 -18.94
N HIS A 176 -3.53 -12.36 -19.41
CA HIS A 176 -2.81 -11.28 -18.72
C HIS A 176 -3.68 -10.03 -18.49
N MET A 177 -4.41 -9.59 -19.52
CA MET A 177 -5.34 -8.46 -19.40
C MET A 177 -6.47 -8.71 -18.39
N ASN A 178 -7.00 -9.94 -18.32
CA ASN A 178 -8.01 -10.29 -17.33
C ASN A 178 -7.44 -10.29 -15.91
N TYR A 179 -6.22 -10.83 -15.70
CA TYR A 179 -5.58 -10.80 -14.38
C TYR A 179 -5.38 -9.38 -13.86
N GLU A 180 -4.89 -8.46 -14.71
CA GLU A 180 -4.74 -7.05 -14.31
C GLU A 180 -6.09 -6.42 -13.95
N LYS A 181 -7.12 -6.67 -14.76
CA LYS A 181 -8.48 -6.15 -14.51
C LYS A 181 -9.09 -6.70 -13.21
N ASP A 182 -8.89 -7.97 -12.91
CA ASP A 182 -9.35 -8.59 -11.67
C ASP A 182 -8.63 -8.00 -10.46
N GLU A 183 -7.32 -7.74 -10.55
CA GLU A 183 -6.58 -7.08 -9.48
C GLU A 183 -7.02 -5.64 -9.26
N ILE A 184 -7.22 -4.86 -10.33
CA ILE A 184 -7.80 -3.51 -10.23
C ILE A 184 -9.18 -3.58 -9.57
N SER A 185 -10.03 -4.54 -9.94
CA SER A 185 -11.36 -4.69 -9.35
C SER A 185 -11.31 -5.02 -7.87
N LYS A 186 -10.38 -5.90 -7.44
CA LYS A 186 -10.13 -6.20 -6.03
C LYS A 186 -9.65 -4.96 -5.27
N VAL A 187 -8.74 -4.18 -5.85
CA VAL A 187 -8.24 -2.95 -5.24
C VAL A 187 -9.37 -1.92 -5.08
N LYS A 188 -10.16 -1.66 -6.14
CA LYS A 188 -11.33 -0.77 -6.05
C LYS A 188 -12.30 -1.21 -4.95
N SER A 189 -12.63 -2.50 -4.89
CA SER A 189 -13.51 -3.04 -3.85
C SER A 189 -12.95 -2.83 -2.44
N ARG A 190 -11.63 -2.96 -2.25
CA ARG A 190 -11.00 -2.69 -0.95
C ARG A 190 -11.03 -1.21 -0.60
N LEU A 191 -10.78 -0.32 -1.56
CA LEU A 191 -10.86 1.12 -1.36
C LEU A 191 -12.27 1.55 -0.93
N THR A 192 -13.30 1.02 -1.61
CA THR A 192 -14.72 1.28 -1.28
C THR A 192 -15.13 0.70 0.07
N ASN A 193 -14.67 -0.51 0.44
CA ASN A 193 -15.01 -1.12 1.73
C ASN A 193 -14.29 -0.46 2.92
N LEU A 194 -13.15 0.18 2.67
CA LEU A 194 -12.48 1.09 3.61
C LEU A 194 -13.00 2.52 3.46
N SER A 195 -14.11 2.75 2.74
CA SER A 195 -14.75 4.06 2.69
C SER A 195 -15.28 4.41 4.06
N ILE A 196 -14.89 5.60 4.50
CA ILE A 196 -14.89 6.09 5.87
C ILE A 196 -16.28 6.58 6.31
N GLU A 197 -17.28 6.53 5.44
CA GLU A 197 -18.65 6.94 5.77
C GLU A 197 -19.17 6.18 7.01
N ASP A 198 -18.74 4.94 7.23
CA ASP A 198 -19.11 4.18 8.43
C ASP A 198 -18.51 4.77 9.72
N VAL A 199 -17.24 5.23 9.71
CA VAL A 199 -16.56 5.77 10.91
C VAL A 199 -17.03 7.19 11.26
N LEU A 200 -17.47 7.96 10.26
CA LEU A 200 -17.96 9.32 10.47
C LEU A 200 -19.45 9.41 10.79
N THR A 201 -20.22 8.35 10.50
CA THR A 201 -21.71 8.37 10.57
C THR A 201 -22.29 7.38 11.58
N THR A 202 -21.55 6.37 12.05
CA THR A 202 -22.06 5.43 13.05
C THR A 202 -21.58 5.76 14.46
N GLY A 203 -22.54 5.97 15.37
CA GLY A 203 -22.34 5.69 16.79
C GLY A 203 -21.98 4.20 16.98
N PRO A 204 -21.58 3.80 18.21
CA PRO A 204 -20.76 2.61 18.43
C PRO A 204 -21.44 1.33 17.91
N ALA A 205 -20.93 0.81 16.80
CA ALA A 205 -21.24 -0.54 16.32
C ALA A 205 -19.92 -1.26 15.98
N LEU A 206 -19.48 -2.12 16.89
CA LEU A 206 -18.36 -3.04 16.71
C LEU A 206 -18.64 -4.01 15.57
N HIS A 207 -17.87 -3.92 14.48
CA HIS A 207 -17.74 -5.03 13.53
C HIS A 207 -16.27 -5.52 13.49
N PRO A 208 -15.99 -6.81 13.81
CA PRO A 208 -14.64 -7.34 13.85
C PRO A 208 -14.03 -7.46 12.45
N ILE A 209 -12.93 -6.74 12.21
CA ILE A 209 -12.06 -6.91 11.04
C ILE A 209 -11.04 -7.99 11.40
N GLN A 210 -11.32 -9.27 11.13
CA GLN A 210 -10.35 -10.36 11.36
C GLN A 210 -10.11 -11.26 10.12
N ASP A 211 -10.89 -11.18 9.04
CA ASP A 211 -10.76 -12.16 7.94
C ASP A 211 -9.90 -11.72 6.74
N SER A 212 -9.36 -10.49 6.74
CA SER A 212 -8.65 -9.97 5.54
C SER A 212 -7.14 -10.25 5.49
N ALA A 213 -6.54 -10.76 6.59
CA ALA A 213 -5.09 -10.87 6.72
C ALA A 213 -4.48 -12.23 6.33
N VAL A 214 -5.28 -13.28 6.12
CA VAL A 214 -4.73 -14.65 5.93
C VAL A 214 -4.24 -14.93 4.50
N THR A 215 -4.72 -14.19 3.49
CA THR A 215 -4.44 -14.53 2.08
C THR A 215 -3.05 -14.13 1.58
N TYR A 216 -2.25 -13.40 2.38
CA TYR A 216 -0.90 -12.95 1.97
C TYR A 216 0.26 -13.70 2.63
N LEU A 217 -0.01 -14.68 3.51
CA LEU A 217 1.04 -15.42 4.24
C LEU A 217 1.07 -16.92 3.98
N THR A 218 0.15 -17.48 3.20
CA THR A 218 0.12 -18.92 2.93
C THR A 218 0.92 -19.26 1.69
N ASN A 219 2.16 -19.71 1.90
CA ASN A 219 2.88 -20.53 0.91
C ASN A 219 2.26 -21.94 0.88
N PRO A 220 2.08 -22.59 -0.28
CA PRO A 220 1.76 -24.00 -0.33
C PRO A 220 3.02 -24.83 -0.01
N ASP A 221 2.77 -26.00 0.57
CA ASP A 221 3.73 -27.09 0.86
C ASP A 221 4.47 -27.04 2.21
N LYS A 222 3.84 -27.60 3.26
CA LYS A 222 4.13 -28.97 3.75
C LYS A 222 3.39 -29.25 5.07
N ASP A 223 2.75 -30.42 5.12
CA ASP A 223 2.30 -31.11 6.33
C ASP A 223 3.42 -31.20 7.38
N GLU A 224 3.14 -30.80 8.62
CA GLU A 224 3.39 -31.64 9.81
C GLU A 224 2.79 -30.98 11.07
N SER A 225 2.03 -31.78 11.80
CA SER A 225 1.39 -31.46 13.07
C SER A 225 2.34 -31.68 14.25
N VAL A 226 2.75 -30.64 14.99
CA VAL A 226 3.23 -30.81 16.38
C VAL A 226 2.96 -29.57 17.25
N GLU A 227 2.05 -29.76 18.20
CA GLU A 227 1.96 -29.26 19.58
C GLU A 227 2.69 -27.96 20.00
N SER A 228 1.88 -26.99 20.45
CA SER A 228 2.27 -25.79 21.17
C SER A 228 2.92 -26.11 22.53
N ARG A 229 4.21 -25.83 22.69
CA ARG A 229 4.82 -25.56 24.01
C ARG A 229 5.83 -24.42 23.91
N LEU A 230 5.58 -23.34 24.66
CA LEU A 230 6.60 -22.33 24.95
C LEU A 230 7.78 -22.99 25.70
N PRO A 231 9.03 -22.62 25.42
CA PRO A 231 10.15 -23.03 26.26
C PRO A 231 10.22 -22.15 27.52
N GLU A 232 10.31 -22.78 28.69
CA GLU A 232 10.66 -22.12 29.96
C GLU A 232 12.12 -21.63 29.95
N PRO A 233 12.42 -20.48 30.58
CA PRO A 233 13.79 -20.01 30.72
C PRO A 233 14.53 -20.81 31.81
N PRO A 234 15.83 -21.11 31.64
CA PRO A 234 16.58 -21.84 32.64
C PRO A 234 16.78 -21.01 33.90
N SER A 235 16.40 -21.60 35.04
CA SER A 235 16.78 -21.14 36.37
C SER A 235 18.28 -21.41 36.60
N THR A 236 19.02 -20.45 37.15
CA THR A 236 20.31 -20.72 37.79
C THR A 236 20.42 -19.90 39.06
N GLU A 237 20.65 -20.61 40.14
CA GLU A 237 20.77 -20.17 41.52
C GLU A 237 22.17 -19.63 41.86
N PHE A 238 22.22 -18.52 42.64
CA PHE A 238 23.21 -18.00 43.62
C PHE A 238 24.71 -17.89 43.23
N SER A 239 25.55 -16.89 43.58
CA SER A 239 25.56 -15.60 44.34
C SER A 239 27.02 -15.02 44.20
N PRO A 240 27.49 -14.02 45.00
CA PRO A 240 27.24 -12.57 44.99
C PRO A 240 28.54 -11.72 44.76
N SER A 241 28.45 -10.39 44.95
CA SER A 241 29.50 -9.33 44.91
C SER A 241 29.52 -8.57 43.57
N GLU A 242 29.58 -7.24 43.48
CA GLU A 242 29.81 -6.16 44.43
C GLU A 242 29.39 -4.82 43.76
N GLN A 243 28.97 -3.85 44.58
CA GLN A 243 29.09 -2.40 44.37
C GLN A 243 28.26 -1.69 43.28
N ILE A 244 27.12 -1.21 43.76
CA ILE A 244 26.41 0.03 43.41
C ILE A 244 27.39 1.16 43.05
N HIS A 245 27.21 1.82 41.90
CA HIS A 245 27.48 3.26 41.69
C HIS A 245 26.65 3.76 40.49
N ASN A 246 25.53 4.45 40.77
CA ASN A 246 24.80 5.26 39.79
C ASN A 246 25.23 6.72 39.97
N PRO A 247 25.66 7.44 38.91
CA PRO A 247 25.88 8.88 39.00
C PRO A 247 24.53 9.63 38.99
N PRO A 248 24.39 10.74 39.73
CA PRO A 248 23.14 11.47 39.84
C PRO A 248 22.86 12.31 38.59
N MET A 249 21.59 12.32 38.17
CA MET A 249 21.07 13.20 37.14
C MET A 249 20.66 14.53 37.80
N THR A 250 21.43 15.58 37.56
CA THR A 250 21.22 16.92 38.12
C THR A 250 20.06 17.61 37.40
N ILE A 251 19.07 18.04 38.15
CA ILE A 251 17.99 18.95 37.74
C ILE A 251 18.51 20.39 37.88
N PRO A 252 18.40 21.27 36.87
CA PRO A 252 18.44 22.71 37.08
C PRO A 252 17.00 23.26 37.16
N GLU A 253 16.66 23.84 38.31
CA GLU A 253 15.48 24.68 38.50
C GLU A 253 15.74 26.11 37.98
N GLN A 254 14.70 26.65 37.35
CA GLN A 254 14.23 28.04 37.23
C GLN A 254 15.16 29.17 36.74
N ASP A 255 14.66 29.87 35.71
CA ASP A 255 14.40 31.31 35.84
C ASP A 255 13.20 31.74 34.97
N SER A 256 12.25 32.42 35.61
CA SER A 256 11.16 33.17 34.97
C SER A 256 11.62 34.60 34.64
N PRO A 257 11.00 35.25 33.64
CA PRO A 257 10.23 36.44 34.01
C PRO A 257 8.84 36.50 33.39
N LYS A 258 7.96 37.14 34.15
CA LYS A 258 6.63 37.60 33.78
C LYS A 258 6.74 38.61 32.64
N ASP A 259 5.82 38.53 31.68
CA ASP A 259 5.10 39.73 31.20
C ASP A 259 3.71 39.32 30.70
N GLU A 260 2.72 40.05 31.19
CA GLU A 260 1.29 39.92 30.91
C GLU A 260 0.97 40.47 29.52
N ALA A 261 0.20 39.72 28.74
CA ALA A 261 -0.71 40.29 27.76
C ALA A 261 -1.93 39.37 27.61
N SER A 262 -3.06 39.86 28.10
CA SER A 262 -4.39 39.28 28.02
C SER A 262 -4.75 38.82 26.61
N VAL A 263 -5.07 37.54 26.45
CA VAL A 263 -5.86 37.04 25.32
C VAL A 263 -7.11 36.38 25.89
N GLN A 264 -8.23 36.86 25.37
CA GLN A 264 -9.59 36.55 25.77
C GLN A 264 -9.83 35.04 25.78
N GLU A 265 -10.43 34.55 26.85
CA GLU A 265 -11.15 33.28 26.87
C GLU A 265 -12.26 33.32 25.83
N GLU A 266 -11.94 32.95 24.60
CA GLU A 266 -12.94 32.38 23.71
C GLU A 266 -13.32 31.04 24.34
N LYS A 267 -14.47 31.04 25.02
CA LYS A 267 -15.20 29.84 25.41
C LYS A 267 -15.08 28.83 24.28
N PHE A 268 -14.35 27.75 24.53
CA PHE A 268 -14.30 26.56 23.68
C PHE A 268 -15.76 26.15 23.41
N SER A 269 -16.24 26.50 22.23
CA SER A 269 -17.51 26.03 21.73
C SER A 269 -17.35 24.54 21.58
N GLU A 270 -17.90 23.76 22.52
CA GLU A 270 -17.92 22.29 22.44
C GLU A 270 -18.18 21.87 21.00
N SER A 271 -17.16 21.25 20.40
CA SER A 271 -17.21 20.86 19.01
C SER A 271 -18.30 19.82 18.80
N ALA A 272 -18.88 19.83 17.60
CA ALA A 272 -20.03 19.00 17.28
C ALA A 272 -19.78 17.48 17.43
N TRP A 273 -18.52 17.05 17.46
CA TRP A 273 -18.17 15.64 17.68
C TRP A 273 -18.18 15.28 19.18
N LEU A 274 -17.66 16.13 20.07
CA LEU A 274 -17.72 15.93 21.52
C LEU A 274 -19.17 15.86 22.00
N LYS A 275 -20.05 16.73 21.47
CA LYS A 275 -21.49 16.72 21.79
C LYS A 275 -22.19 15.42 21.43
N ARG A 276 -21.74 14.73 20.37
CA ARG A 276 -22.30 13.44 19.94
C ARG A 276 -21.87 12.29 20.85
N MET A 277 -20.68 12.36 21.45
CA MET A 277 -20.23 11.36 22.42
C MET A 277 -20.87 11.51 23.79
N ASN A 278 -21.42 12.68 24.11
CA ASN A 278 -22.07 12.98 25.39
C ASN A 278 -23.58 12.68 25.41
N GLN A 279 -24.15 12.13 24.33
CA GLN A 279 -25.57 11.78 24.22
C GLN A 279 -25.77 10.28 24.47
N ASP A 280 -25.71 9.86 25.73
CA ASP A 280 -26.29 8.59 26.23
C ASP A 280 -27.16 8.88 27.46
#